data_AF-A0A938F197-F1
#
_entry.id   AF-A0A938F197-F1
#
_cell.length_a   1.000
_cell.length_b   1.000
_cell.length_c   1.000
_cell.angle_alpha   90.00
_cell.angle_beta   90.00
_cell.angle_gamma   90.00
#
_symmetry.space_group_name_H-M   'P 1'
#
loop_
_entity.id
_entity.type
_entity.pdbx_description
1 polymer ?
#
loop_
_entity_poly.entity_id
_entity_poly.type
_entity_poly.pdbx_seq_one_letter_code
_entity_poly.pdbx_strand_id
1 'polypeptide(L)' 'MDFDVKDIKLAAEGRNKIEWAENDMPVLAGIRNDFAKSKPLRGAVVGACLHVTSETANLMITLKAAG' A
#
# COMPACT_ATOMS: atom_id res chain seq x y z
N MET A 1 5.41 16.08 4.72
CA MET A 1 4.64 14.87 5.04
C MET A 1 5.07 14.51 6.44
N ASP A 2 4.17 14.69 7.39
CA ASP A 2 4.47 14.42 8.80
C ASP A 2 4.15 12.96 9.07
N PHE A 3 5.08 12.24 9.69
CA PHE A 3 4.92 10.86 10.10
C PHE A 3 5.67 10.62 11.41
N ASP A 4 5.18 9.67 12.19
CA ASP A 4 5.81 9.22 13.44
C ASP A 4 6.12 7.72 13.31
N VAL A 5 7.40 7.39 13.19
CA VAL A 5 7.89 6.03 13.03
C VAL A 5 9.17 5.84 13.83
N LYS A 6 9.42 4.61 14.28
CA LYS A 6 10.56 4.30 15.15
C LYS A 6 11.93 4.53 14.49
N ASP A 7 12.12 4.08 13.25
CA ASP A 7 13.38 4.24 12.50
C ASP A 7 13.15 4.28 10.99
N ILE A 8 13.49 5.40 10.36
CA ILE A 8 13.32 5.61 8.92
C ILE A 8 14.36 4.86 8.08
N LYS A 9 15.50 4.45 8.66
CA LYS A 9 16.58 3.77 7.94
C LYS A 9 16.19 2.36 7.49
N LEU A 10 15.16 1.78 8.11
CA LEU A 10 14.61 0.46 7.77
C LEU A 10 13.77 0.46 6.47
N ALA A 11 13.54 1.62 5.85
CA ALA A 11 12.67 1.74 4.67
C ALA A 11 13.09 0.84 3.49
N ALA A 12 14.40 0.68 3.26
CA ALA A 12 14.90 -0.18 2.19
C ALA A 12 14.56 -1.65 2.42
N GLU A 13 14.79 -2.16 3.64
CA GLU A 13 14.42 -3.52 4.03
C GLU A 13 12.89 -3.71 4.00
N GLY A 14 12.15 -2.70 4.47
CA GLY A 14 10.69 -2.69 4.42
C GLY A 14 10.17 -2.84 3.00
N ARG A 15 10.76 -2.15 2.02
CA ARG A 15 10.40 -2.30 0.60
C ARG A 15 10.56 -3.74 0.12
N ASN A 16 11.67 -4.39 0.44
CA ASN A 16 11.91 -5.79 0.06
C ASN A 16 10.84 -6.72 0.66
N LYS A 17 10.41 -6.48 1.90
CA LYS A 17 9.34 -7.27 2.55
C LYS A 17 7.97 -7.04 1.90
N ILE A 18 7.69 -5.81 1.48
CA ILE A 18 6.46 -5.46 0.77
C ILE A 18 6.41 -6.18 -0.58
N GLU A 19 7.49 -6.10 -1.35
CA GLU A 19 7.61 -6.79 -2.65
C GLU A 19 7.53 -8.30 -2.50
N TRP A 20 8.15 -8.86 -1.46
CA TRP A 20 8.06 -10.29 -1.17
C TRP A 20 6.60 -10.71 -0.87
N ALA A 21 5.92 -9.97 0.01
CA ALA A 21 4.52 -10.25 0.37
C ALA A 21 3.55 -10.06 -0.81
N GLU A 22 3.85 -9.16 -1.75
CA GLU A 22 3.00 -8.94 -2.93
C GLU A 22 2.83 -10.22 -3.76
N ASN A 23 3.85 -11.08 -3.82
CA ASN A 23 3.81 -12.33 -4.58
C ASN A 23 2.68 -13.27 -4.12
N ASP A 24 2.31 -13.20 -2.84
CA ASP A 24 1.23 -14.01 -2.24
C ASP A 24 -0.13 -13.27 -2.24
N MET A 25 -0.21 -12.08 -2.85
CA MET A 25 -1.41 -11.22 -2.88
C MET A 25 -1.94 -10.96 -4.31
N PRO A 26 -2.16 -12.00 -5.15
CA PRO A 26 -2.47 -11.82 -6.58
C PRO A 26 -3.80 -11.09 -6.82
N VAL A 27 -4.79 -11.28 -5.94
CA VAL A 27 -6.09 -10.58 -6.04
C VAL A 27 -5.91 -9.08 -5.86
N LEU A 28 -5.10 -8.67 -4.89
CA LEU A 28 -4.85 -7.27 -4.63
C LEU A 28 -4.05 -6.61 -5.76
N ALA A 29 -3.09 -7.34 -6.34
CA ALA A 29 -2.36 -6.88 -7.53
C ALA A 29 -3.29 -6.68 -8.75
N GLY A 30 -4.26 -7.59 -8.94
CA GLY A 30 -5.30 -7.45 -9.97
C GLY A 30 -6.14 -6.19 -9.76
N ILE A 31 -6.67 -5.99 -8.56
CA ILE A 31 -7.44 -4.79 -8.20
C ILE A 31 -6.62 -3.52 -8.43
N ARG A 32 -5.34 -3.52 -8.05
CA ARG A 32 -4.44 -2.37 -8.27
C ARG A 32 -4.32 -2.02 -9.75
N ASN A 33 -4.16 -3.01 -10.62
CA ASN A 33 -4.03 -2.79 -12.06
C ASN A 33 -5.29 -2.19 -12.67
N ASP A 34 -6.47 -2.65 -12.22
CA ASP A 34 -7.75 -2.13 -12.68
C ASP A 34 -8.01 -0.72 -12.13
N PHE A 35 -7.77 -0.51 -10.84
CA PHE A 35 -8.03 0.75 -10.14
C PHE A 35 -7.06 1.85 -10.54
N ALA A 36 -5.82 1.53 -10.92
CA ALA A 36 -4.88 2.49 -11.49
C ALA A 36 -5.42 3.17 -12.77
N LYS A 37 -6.27 2.46 -13.53
CA LYS A 37 -6.92 2.97 -14.75
C LYS A 37 -8.20 3.72 -14.44
N SER A 38 -9.09 3.12 -13.65
CA SER A 38 -10.42 3.67 -13.39
C SER A 38 -10.43 4.79 -12.34
N LYS A 39 -9.42 4.83 -11.48
CA LYS A 39 -9.24 5.79 -10.38
C LYS A 39 -10.51 6.04 -9.54
N PRO A 40 -11.11 4.98 -8.96
CA PRO A 40 -12.41 5.09 -8.31
C PRO A 40 -12.39 5.90 -7.01
N LEU A 41 -11.23 6.09 -6.38
CA LEU A 41 -11.12 6.83 -5.12
C LEU A 41 -10.75 8.30 -5.32
N ARG A 42 -10.70 8.80 -6.57
CA ARG A 42 -10.16 10.12 -6.87
C ARG A 42 -10.86 11.23 -6.09
N GLY A 43 -10.09 11.91 -5.25
CA GLY A 43 -10.55 13.01 -4.40
C GLY A 43 -11.12 12.56 -3.05
N ALA A 44 -11.14 11.26 -2.77
CA ALA A 44 -11.51 10.73 -1.46
C ALA A 44 -10.33 10.84 -0.48
N VAL A 45 -10.63 11.09 0.79
CA VAL A 45 -9.68 10.97 1.89
C VAL A 45 -9.94 9.65 2.60
N VAL A 46 -8.93 8.77 2.61
CA VAL A 46 -9.03 7.45 3.22
C VAL A 46 -8.30 7.44 4.55
N GLY A 47 -9.04 7.25 5.65
CA GLY A 47 -8.47 6.94 6.96
C GLY A 47 -8.39 5.44 7.19
N ALA A 48 -7.30 4.96 7.80
CA ALA A 48 -7.11 3.55 8.11
C ALA A 48 -6.64 3.36 9.56
N CYS A 49 -7.27 2.43 10.27
CA CYS A 49 -6.85 1.98 11.60
C CYS A 49 -6.71 0.45 11.54
N LEU A 50 -5.52 0.00 11.14
CA LEU A 50 -5.20 -1.40 10.87
C LEU A 50 -3.79 -1.70 11.41
N HIS A 51 -3.45 -2.97 11.53
CA HIS A 51 -2.09 -3.37 11.85
C HIS A 51 -1.13 -2.95 10.73
N VAL A 52 -0.01 -2.33 11.11
CA VAL A 52 1.02 -1.89 10.16
C VAL A 52 1.94 -3.07 9.84
N THR A 53 1.69 -3.73 8.71
CA THR A 53 2.44 -4.89 8.23
C THR A 53 2.78 -4.75 6.73
N SER A 54 3.56 -5.68 6.17
CA SER A 54 3.91 -5.70 4.74
C SER A 54 2.68 -5.87 3.84
N GLU A 55 1.70 -6.66 4.28
CA GLU A 55 0.43 -6.89 3.59
C GLU A 55 -0.43 -5.61 3.60
N THR A 56 -0.52 -4.92 4.74
CA THR A 56 -1.22 -3.63 4.82
C THR A 56 -0.54 -2.58 3.95
N ALA A 57 0.79 -2.59 3.85
CA ALA A 57 1.50 -1.67 2.95
C ALA A 57 1.12 -1.91 1.48
N ASN A 58 0.99 -3.17 1.04
CA ASN A 58 0.46 -3.50 -0.28
C ASN A 58 -0.97 -2.98 -0.47
N LEU A 59 -1.84 -3.09 0.55
CA LEU A 59 -3.18 -2.49 0.52
C LEU A 59 -3.11 -0.96 0.35
N MET A 60 -2.25 -0.28 1.11
CA MET A 60 -2.09 1.18 1.00
C MET A 60 -1.56 1.60 -0.38
N ILE A 61 -0.64 0.83 -0.97
CA ILE A 61 -0.16 1.06 -2.35
C ILE A 61 -1.32 0.94 -3.34
N THR A 62 -2.17 -0.08 -3.19
CA THR A 62 -3.34 -0.29 -4.05
C THR A 62 -4.35 0.84 -3.92
N LEU A 63 -4.70 1.25 -2.70
CA LEU A 63 -5.63 2.35 -2.47
C LEU A 63 -5.09 3.68 -3.00
N LYS A 64 -3.78 3.92 -2.86
CA LYS A 64 -3.13 5.09 -3.46
C LYS A 64 -3.17 5.06 -4.99
N ALA A 65 -2.97 3.89 -5.61
CA ALA A 65 -3.06 3.73 -7.06
C ALA A 65 -4.49 3.95 -7.58
N ALA A 66 -5.50 3.65 -6.75
CA ALA A 66 -6.90 3.88 -7.04
C ALA A 66 -7.30 5.37 -7.15
N GLY A 67 -6.32 6.27 -7.01
CA GLY A 67 -6.42 7.67 -7.41
C GLY A 67 -7.12 8.55 -6.40
#